data_AF-A0A6L9W7L1-F1
#
_entry.id   AF-A0A6L9W7L1-F1
#
_cell.length_a   1.000
_cell.length_b   1.000
_cell.length_c   1.000
_cell.angle_alpha   90.00
_cell.angle_beta   90.00
_cell.angle_gamma   90.00
#
_symmetry.space_group_name_H-M   'P 1'
#
loop_
_entity.id
_entity.type
_entity.pdbx_description
1 polymer ?
#
loop_
_entity_poly.entity_id
_entity_poly.type
_entity_poly.pdbx_seq_one_letter_code
_entity_poly.pdbx_strand_id
1 'polypeptide(L)'
;MDTRRLLLGDWTPLVRDGIDVLRLLLVGGAVYYALAGETGSAAVLTVMAAVTLVARLVQLPRVYDLSVTAAMALQGFGEVWGLYDRFVRFDDLVHVTLPMLTAPVVYIALARLDVVPDPRDETHLRHYVGIAVVTAALGITIGALWEVYEWRSDAWLGTNLSEGNDDTNGDLVRDSLGSLAGAALLVVWARFGWGSVRRIPGVNTHEAVSA
;
A
#
# COMPACT_ATOMS: atom_id res chain seq x y z
N MET A 1 5.01 23.32 19.21
CA MET A 1 4.85 22.77 17.85
C MET A 1 3.40 23.00 17.47
N ASP A 2 3.11 23.63 16.33
CA ASP A 2 1.72 23.88 15.92
C ASP A 2 1.03 22.56 15.49
N THR A 3 -0.29 22.47 15.66
CA THR A 3 -1.15 21.30 15.38
C THR A 3 -0.93 20.77 13.97
N ARG A 4 -0.73 21.66 12.99
CA ARG A 4 -0.44 21.23 11.62
C ARG A 4 0.90 20.50 11.51
N ARG A 5 1.97 21.00 12.14
CA ARG A 5 3.29 20.34 12.15
C ARG A 5 3.25 19.04 12.93
N LEU A 6 2.41 18.96 13.96
CA LEU A 6 2.14 17.71 14.67
C LEU A 6 1.50 16.65 13.74
N LEU A 7 0.47 17.02 12.98
CA LEU A 7 -0.25 16.06 12.13
C LEU A 7 0.44 15.78 10.79
N LEU A 8 1.01 16.81 10.17
CA LEU A 8 1.57 16.77 8.82
C LEU A 8 3.10 16.61 8.77
N GLY A 9 3.78 16.59 9.91
CA GLY A 9 5.20 16.24 9.95
C GLY A 9 6.18 17.39 9.86
N ASP A 10 7.31 17.10 9.20
CA ASP A 10 8.58 17.82 9.24
C ASP A 10 9.15 17.91 10.66
N TRP A 11 9.14 16.76 11.35
CA TRP A 11 9.70 16.63 12.69
C TRP A 11 11.23 16.59 12.62
N THR A 12 11.81 15.63 11.89
CA THR A 12 13.26 15.47 11.69
C THR A 12 13.58 14.95 10.28
N PRO A 13 14.84 15.01 9.83
CA PRO A 13 15.25 14.41 8.54
C PRO A 13 15.04 12.89 8.46
N LEU A 14 15.11 12.19 9.61
CA LEU A 14 14.97 10.74 9.69
C LEU A 14 13.50 10.34 9.83
N VAL A 15 12.81 10.89 10.82
CA VAL A 15 11.37 10.69 11.09
C VAL A 15 10.63 11.94 10.66
N ARG A 16 10.01 11.88 9.48
CA ARG A 16 9.32 13.02 8.89
C ARG A 16 7.97 13.27 9.55
N ASP A 17 7.23 12.22 9.92
CA ASP A 17 5.89 12.29 10.49
C ASP A 17 5.41 10.94 11.06
N GLY A 18 4.10 10.85 11.38
CA GLY A 18 3.45 9.62 11.83
C GLY A 18 3.50 8.45 10.83
N ILE A 19 3.69 8.68 9.53
CA ILE A 19 3.86 7.59 8.56
C ILE A 19 5.23 6.93 8.79
N ASP A 20 6.27 7.73 9.00
CA ASP A 20 7.59 7.21 9.37
C ASP A 20 7.59 6.53 10.75
N VAL A 21 6.72 6.95 11.69
CA VAL A 21 6.51 6.19 12.94
C VAL A 21 5.95 4.81 12.66
N LEU A 22 4.94 4.69 11.79
CA LEU A 22 4.36 3.40 11.43
C LEU A 22 5.40 2.47 10.76
N ARG A 23 6.29 3.03 9.93
CA ARG A 23 7.44 2.29 9.38
C ARG A 23 8.38 1.79 10.46
N LEU A 24 8.71 2.65 11.43
CA LEU A 24 9.56 2.26 12.55
C LEU A 24 8.91 1.21 13.43
N LEU A 25 7.57 1.20 13.56
CA LEU A 25 6.85 0.13 14.24
C LEU A 25 7.01 -1.21 13.50
N LEU A 26 6.91 -1.23 12.17
CA LEU A 26 7.17 -2.45 11.37
C LEU A 26 8.60 -2.95 11.57
N VAL A 27 9.60 -2.07 11.46
CA VAL A 27 11.02 -2.42 11.67
C VAL A 27 11.27 -2.89 13.11
N GLY A 28 10.74 -2.16 14.09
CA GLY A 28 10.88 -2.47 15.51
C GLY A 28 10.20 -3.79 15.87
N GLY A 29 9.03 -4.05 15.30
CA GLY A 29 8.33 -5.32 15.42
C GLY A 29 9.15 -6.48 14.84
N ALA A 30 9.70 -6.32 13.62
CA ALA A 30 10.57 -7.32 13.02
C ALA A 30 11.77 -7.66 13.90
N VAL A 31 12.46 -6.64 14.45
CA VAL A 31 13.59 -6.84 15.37
C VAL A 31 13.14 -7.51 16.67
N TYR A 32 12.02 -7.05 17.25
CA TYR A 32 11.47 -7.61 18.48
C TYR A 32 11.20 -9.12 18.33
N TYR A 33 10.47 -9.52 17.30
CA TYR A 33 10.14 -10.93 17.05
C TYR A 33 11.38 -11.76 16.71
N ALA A 34 12.37 -11.19 16.01
CA ALA A 34 13.64 -11.87 15.76
C ALA A 34 14.40 -12.16 17.07
N LEU A 35 14.46 -11.18 17.98
CA LEU A 35 15.11 -11.34 19.29
C LEU A 35 14.34 -12.30 20.21
N ALA A 36 13.01 -12.40 20.04
CA ALA A 36 12.18 -13.37 20.75
C ALA A 36 12.30 -14.81 20.20
N GLY A 37 13.02 -15.01 19.09
CA GLY A 37 13.16 -16.31 18.42
C GLY A 37 11.97 -16.69 17.52
N GLU A 38 11.03 -15.77 17.30
CA GLU A 38 9.86 -15.96 16.43
C GLU A 38 10.20 -15.59 14.98
N THR A 39 10.94 -16.47 14.31
CA THR A 39 11.50 -16.20 12.97
C THR A 39 10.46 -15.96 11.89
N GLY A 40 9.28 -16.60 11.97
CA GLY A 40 8.16 -16.38 11.04
C GLY A 40 7.61 -14.96 11.12
N SER A 41 7.20 -14.55 12.32
CA SER A 41 6.72 -13.19 12.60
C SER A 41 7.74 -12.11 12.23
N ALA A 42 9.01 -12.37 12.53
CA ALA A 42 10.10 -11.48 12.15
C ALA A 42 10.24 -11.36 10.62
N ALA A 43 10.14 -12.46 9.88
CA ALA A 43 10.25 -12.47 8.43
C ALA A 43 9.10 -11.69 7.78
N VAL A 44 7.86 -11.92 8.20
CA VAL A 44 6.68 -11.20 7.70
C VAL A 44 6.84 -9.70 7.88
N LEU A 45 7.12 -9.24 9.11
CA LEU A 45 7.30 -7.80 9.38
C LEU A 45 8.52 -7.21 8.68
N THR A 46 9.58 -8.00 8.44
CA THR A 46 10.74 -7.56 7.66
C THR A 46 10.34 -7.28 6.21
N VAL A 47 9.58 -8.17 5.57
CA VAL A 47 9.10 -7.97 4.20
C VAL A 47 8.19 -6.75 4.13
N MET A 48 7.23 -6.63 5.04
CA MET A 48 6.33 -5.47 5.11
C MET A 48 7.12 -4.17 5.32
N ALA A 49 8.08 -4.15 6.25
CA ALA A 49 8.96 -3.01 6.47
C ALA A 49 9.75 -2.65 5.21
N ALA A 50 10.34 -3.64 4.53
CA ALA A 50 11.12 -3.42 3.31
C ALA A 50 10.28 -2.75 2.21
N VAL A 51 9.04 -3.20 1.99
CA VAL A 51 8.11 -2.56 1.03
C VAL A 51 7.89 -1.09 1.39
N THR A 52 7.62 -0.77 2.66
CA THR A 52 7.39 0.62 3.07
C THR A 52 8.64 1.49 2.97
N LEU A 53 9.84 0.93 3.17
CA LEU A 53 11.11 1.62 3.02
C LEU A 53 11.45 1.88 1.54
N VAL A 54 11.15 0.93 0.65
CA VAL A 54 11.26 1.13 -0.80
C VAL A 54 10.27 2.21 -1.26
N ALA A 55 9.01 2.16 -0.80
CA ALA A 55 8.02 3.19 -1.11
C ALA A 55 8.46 4.59 -0.64
N ARG A 56 9.20 4.68 0.47
CA ARG A 56 9.77 5.94 0.96
C ARG A 56 10.78 6.54 -0.02
N LEU A 57 11.55 5.72 -0.74
CA LEU A 57 12.49 6.19 -1.78
C LEU A 57 11.77 6.78 -2.98
N VAL A 58 10.55 6.32 -3.26
CA VAL A 58 9.72 6.83 -4.35
C VAL A 58 9.27 8.28 -4.06
N GLN A 59 9.19 8.71 -2.79
CA GLN A 59 8.71 10.05 -2.39
C GLN A 59 7.26 10.31 -2.86
N LEU A 60 6.35 9.37 -2.56
CA LEU A 60 4.93 9.45 -2.93
C LEU A 60 4.24 10.70 -2.35
N PRO A 61 3.11 11.15 -2.92
CA PRO A 61 2.20 12.08 -2.25
C PRO A 61 1.79 11.50 -0.88
N ARG A 62 1.47 12.35 0.09
CA ARG A 62 1.33 11.93 1.50
C ARG A 62 0.27 10.85 1.67
N VAL A 63 -0.88 11.03 1.01
CA VAL A 63 -2.00 10.10 1.08
C VAL A 63 -1.57 8.72 0.60
N TYR A 64 -0.89 8.63 -0.54
CA TYR A 64 -0.43 7.35 -1.10
C TYR A 64 0.75 6.74 -0.33
N ASP A 65 1.60 7.57 0.27
CA ASP A 65 2.63 7.11 1.21
C ASP A 65 1.99 6.46 2.45
N LEU A 66 0.92 7.07 2.97
CA LEU A 66 0.12 6.51 4.05
C LEU A 66 -0.61 5.25 3.59
N SER A 67 -1.21 5.23 2.40
CA SER A 67 -1.95 4.08 1.86
C SER A 67 -1.12 2.81 1.85
N VAL A 68 0.07 2.84 1.22
CA VAL A 68 0.95 1.66 1.18
C VAL A 68 1.46 1.29 2.58
N THR A 69 1.83 2.28 3.40
CA THR A 69 2.36 1.99 4.75
C THR A 69 1.30 1.39 5.66
N ALA A 70 0.06 1.90 5.59
CA ALA A 70 -1.07 1.37 6.34
C ALA A 70 -1.47 -0.03 5.86
N ALA A 71 -1.45 -0.28 4.55
CA ALA A 71 -1.71 -1.62 4.00
C ALA A 71 -0.68 -2.65 4.50
N MET A 72 0.62 -2.32 4.45
CA MET A 72 1.68 -3.20 4.95
C MET A 72 1.61 -3.39 6.46
N ALA A 73 1.18 -2.37 7.22
CA ALA A 73 0.94 -2.49 8.65
C ALA A 73 -0.26 -3.39 8.96
N LEU A 74 -1.38 -3.24 8.24
CA LEU A 74 -2.56 -4.06 8.39
C LEU A 74 -2.25 -5.54 8.11
N GLN A 75 -1.56 -5.83 6.99
CA GLN A 75 -1.11 -7.18 6.65
C GLN A 75 -0.14 -7.73 7.70
N GLY A 76 0.94 -7.01 7.97
CA GLY A 76 2.04 -7.51 8.80
C GLY A 76 1.63 -7.75 10.25
N PHE A 77 0.97 -6.76 10.87
CA PHE A 77 0.47 -6.94 12.24
C PHE A 77 -0.79 -7.79 12.29
N GLY A 78 -1.56 -7.85 11.20
CA GLY A 78 -2.66 -8.79 11.02
C GLY A 78 -2.20 -10.22 11.20
N GLU A 79 -1.15 -10.60 10.47
CA GLU A 79 -0.56 -11.93 10.52
C GLU A 79 0.05 -12.21 11.89
N VAL A 80 0.94 -11.33 12.35
CA VAL A 80 1.73 -11.57 13.56
C VAL A 80 0.89 -11.57 14.85
N TRP A 81 -0.27 -10.92 14.84
CA TRP A 81 -1.22 -10.99 15.95
C TRP A 81 -2.30 -12.05 15.75
N GLY A 82 -2.24 -12.88 14.71
CA GLY A 82 -3.25 -13.91 14.42
C GLY A 82 -4.64 -13.31 14.23
N LEU A 83 -4.74 -12.19 13.49
CA LEU A 83 -6.04 -11.54 13.23
C LEU A 83 -6.85 -12.33 12.19
N TYR A 84 -6.18 -12.98 11.24
CA TYR A 84 -6.79 -13.90 10.27
C TYR A 84 -7.57 -15.02 10.99
N ASP A 85 -6.97 -15.62 12.02
CA ASP A 85 -7.63 -16.69 12.79
C ASP A 85 -8.74 -16.18 13.72
N ARG A 86 -8.57 -14.97 14.28
CA ARG A 86 -9.45 -14.46 15.36
C ARG A 86 -10.70 -13.78 14.84
N PHE A 87 -10.67 -13.24 13.63
CA PHE A 87 -11.76 -12.44 13.07
C PHE A 87 -12.21 -13.02 11.73
N VAL A 88 -13.44 -13.56 11.70
CA VAL A 88 -14.07 -14.33 10.61
C VAL A 88 -14.00 -13.70 9.21
N ARG A 89 -13.66 -12.41 9.08
CA ARG A 89 -13.57 -11.69 7.80
C ARG A 89 -12.38 -10.73 7.75
N PHE A 90 -11.35 -11.00 8.55
CA PHE A 90 -10.14 -10.19 8.48
C PHE A 90 -9.45 -10.39 7.14
N ASP A 91 -9.44 -11.62 6.66
CA ASP A 91 -8.93 -11.96 5.34
C ASP A 91 -9.68 -11.21 4.22
N ASP A 92 -11.02 -11.34 4.19
CA ASP A 92 -11.88 -10.54 3.31
C ASP A 92 -11.56 -9.03 3.31
N LEU A 93 -11.31 -8.47 4.51
CA LEU A 93 -10.98 -7.05 4.68
C LEU A 93 -9.63 -6.73 4.04
N VAL A 94 -8.64 -7.59 4.23
CA VAL A 94 -7.30 -7.46 3.68
C VAL A 94 -7.37 -7.51 2.14
N HIS A 95 -8.06 -8.49 1.56
CA HIS A 95 -8.22 -8.59 0.10
C HIS A 95 -8.96 -7.41 -0.53
N VAL A 96 -9.88 -6.76 0.18
CA VAL A 96 -10.43 -5.48 -0.33
C VAL A 96 -9.43 -4.33 -0.16
N THR A 97 -8.77 -4.24 0.99
CA THR A 97 -8.02 -3.04 1.38
C THR A 97 -6.64 -2.95 0.75
N LEU A 98 -5.91 -4.06 0.62
CA LEU A 98 -4.55 -4.05 0.07
C LEU A 98 -4.53 -3.57 -1.38
N PRO A 99 -5.31 -4.14 -2.32
CA PRO A 99 -5.33 -3.67 -3.70
C PRO A 99 -5.86 -2.24 -3.83
N MET A 100 -6.88 -1.88 -3.03
CA MET A 100 -7.40 -0.50 -2.98
C MET A 100 -6.32 0.52 -2.64
N LEU A 101 -5.46 0.21 -1.66
CA LEU A 101 -4.45 1.13 -1.15
C LEU A 101 -3.12 1.08 -1.92
N THR A 102 -2.79 -0.05 -2.54
CA THR A 102 -1.50 -0.26 -3.21
C THR A 102 -1.55 -0.05 -4.73
N ALA A 103 -2.65 -0.36 -5.40
CA ALA A 103 -2.74 -0.19 -6.86
C ALA A 103 -2.51 1.26 -7.33
N PRO A 104 -3.08 2.29 -6.67
CA PRO A 104 -2.79 3.69 -7.04
C PRO A 104 -1.31 4.06 -6.88
N VAL A 105 -0.63 3.46 -5.90
CA VAL A 105 0.79 3.69 -5.63
C VAL A 105 1.64 3.15 -6.78
N VAL A 106 1.29 1.96 -7.30
CA VAL A 106 1.96 1.38 -8.46
C VAL A 106 1.71 2.24 -9.71
N TYR A 107 0.48 2.71 -9.93
CA TYR A 107 0.20 3.63 -11.04
C TYR A 107 1.07 4.89 -10.96
N ILE A 108 1.16 5.52 -9.78
CA ILE A 108 1.97 6.73 -9.59
C ILE A 108 3.47 6.45 -9.82
N ALA A 109 3.96 5.29 -9.39
CA ALA A 109 5.33 4.87 -9.66
C ALA A 109 5.58 4.73 -11.17
N LEU A 110 4.67 4.10 -11.91
CA LEU A 110 4.74 3.98 -13.36
C LEU A 110 4.66 5.33 -14.08
N ALA A 111 3.79 6.22 -13.60
CA ALA A 111 3.66 7.58 -14.15
C ALA A 111 4.99 8.35 -14.03
N ARG A 112 5.69 8.19 -12.91
CA ARG A 112 7.01 8.82 -12.68
C ARG A 112 8.15 8.21 -13.49
N LEU A 113 7.91 7.05 -14.09
CA LEU A 113 8.81 6.39 -15.03
C LEU A 113 8.39 6.65 -16.49
N ASP A 114 7.44 7.56 -16.72
CA ASP A 114 6.86 7.89 -18.02
C ASP A 114 6.27 6.67 -18.77
N VAL A 115 5.89 5.62 -18.04
CA VAL A 115 5.25 4.40 -18.59
C VAL A 115 3.76 4.64 -18.85
N VAL A 116 3.13 5.48 -18.02
CA VAL A 116 1.73 5.90 -18.13
C VAL A 116 1.64 7.41 -17.92
N PRO A 117 0.56 8.09 -18.36
CA PRO A 117 0.42 9.54 -18.17
C PRO A 117 0.40 9.95 -16.69
N ASP A 118 0.99 11.11 -16.37
CA ASP A 118 0.91 11.67 -15.02
C ASP A 118 -0.52 12.16 -14.78
N PRO A 119 -1.13 11.89 -13.61
CA PRO A 119 -2.44 12.42 -13.30
C PRO A 119 -2.51 13.96 -13.24
N ARG A 120 -1.38 14.67 -13.31
CA ARG A 120 -1.29 16.13 -13.48
C ARG A 120 -1.46 16.62 -14.92
N ASP A 121 -1.22 15.78 -15.91
CA ASP A 121 -1.24 16.19 -17.31
C ASP A 121 -2.65 16.66 -17.70
N GLU A 122 -2.81 17.33 -18.85
CA GLU A 122 -4.14 17.71 -19.33
C GLU A 122 -5.03 16.46 -19.52
N THR A 123 -5.85 16.18 -18.51
CA THR A 123 -6.70 15.00 -18.47
C THR A 123 -8.08 15.31 -19.03
N HIS A 124 -8.44 14.60 -20.09
CA HIS A 124 -9.82 14.53 -20.58
C HIS A 124 -10.46 13.19 -20.17
N LEU A 125 -11.75 13.00 -20.47
CA LEU A 125 -12.51 11.80 -20.11
C LEU A 125 -11.78 10.50 -20.45
N ARG A 126 -11.19 10.39 -21.65
CA ARG A 126 -10.43 9.21 -22.08
C ARG A 126 -9.21 8.90 -21.20
N HIS A 127 -8.55 9.94 -20.66
CA HIS A 127 -7.40 9.77 -19.77
C HIS A 127 -7.86 9.25 -18.41
N TYR A 128 -8.97 9.76 -17.86
CA TYR A 128 -9.56 9.23 -16.64
C TYR A 128 -9.99 7.76 -16.77
N VAL A 129 -10.57 7.37 -17.90
CA VAL A 129 -10.90 5.96 -18.18
C VAL A 129 -9.61 5.12 -18.23
N GLY A 130 -8.57 5.61 -18.89
CA GLY A 130 -7.26 4.94 -18.93
C GLY A 130 -6.65 4.74 -17.54
N ILE A 131 -6.63 5.80 -16.71
CA ILE A 131 -6.18 5.74 -15.31
C ILE A 131 -6.97 4.67 -14.55
N ALA A 132 -8.31 4.67 -14.69
CA ALA A 132 -9.17 3.72 -14.00
C ALA A 132 -8.87 2.26 -14.40
N VAL A 133 -8.82 1.98 -15.70
CA VAL A 133 -8.60 0.63 -16.24
C VAL A 133 -7.22 0.10 -15.84
N VAL A 134 -6.18 0.91 -16.02
CA VAL A 134 -4.81 0.50 -15.67
C VAL A 134 -4.68 0.27 -14.18
N THR A 135 -5.19 1.18 -13.35
CA THR A 135 -5.11 1.04 -11.89
C THR A 135 -5.88 -0.17 -11.39
N ALA A 136 -7.07 -0.43 -11.92
CA ALA A 136 -7.84 -1.63 -11.57
C ALA A 136 -7.08 -2.90 -11.98
N ALA A 137 -6.51 -2.95 -13.19
CA ALA A 137 -5.71 -4.08 -13.66
C ALA A 137 -4.47 -4.33 -12.77
N LEU A 138 -3.78 -3.26 -12.34
CA LEU A 138 -2.64 -3.37 -11.43
C LEU A 138 -3.05 -3.99 -10.09
N GLY A 139 -4.15 -3.54 -9.49
CA GLY A 139 -4.62 -4.09 -8.22
C GLY A 139 -5.07 -5.55 -8.33
N ILE A 140 -5.81 -5.89 -9.40
CA ILE A 140 -6.20 -7.29 -9.67
C ILE A 140 -4.97 -8.17 -9.85
N THR A 141 -3.93 -7.65 -10.50
CA THR A 141 -2.67 -8.37 -10.67
C THR A 141 -1.96 -8.57 -9.33
N ILE A 142 -1.99 -7.57 -8.43
CA ILE A 142 -1.42 -7.72 -7.08
C ILE A 142 -2.13 -8.84 -6.32
N GLY A 143 -3.47 -8.84 -6.32
CA GLY A 143 -4.28 -9.90 -5.72
C GLY A 143 -3.97 -11.28 -6.31
N ALA A 144 -3.98 -11.40 -7.64
CA ALA A 144 -3.64 -12.65 -8.30
C ALA A 144 -2.22 -13.15 -8.02
N LEU A 145 -1.24 -12.25 -7.87
CA LEU A 145 0.12 -12.62 -7.48
C LEU A 145 0.18 -13.07 -6.01
N TRP A 146 -0.68 -12.56 -5.15
CA TRP A 146 -0.82 -12.99 -3.76
C TRP A 146 -1.38 -14.42 -3.68
N GLU A 147 -2.47 -14.73 -4.38
CA GLU A 147 -3.01 -16.10 -4.46
C GLU A 147 -1.98 -17.12 -4.97
N VAL A 148 -1.20 -16.72 -5.99
CA VAL A 148 -0.10 -17.56 -6.50
C VAL A 148 0.98 -17.77 -5.43
N TYR A 149 1.25 -16.73 -4.63
CA TYR A 149 2.18 -16.83 -3.51
C TYR A 149 1.66 -17.79 -2.44
N GLU A 150 0.41 -17.68 -2.01
CA GLU A 150 -0.20 -18.54 -0.99
C GLU A 150 -0.18 -20.02 -1.40
N TRP A 151 -0.66 -20.30 -2.61
CA TRP A 151 -0.61 -21.64 -3.19
C TRP A 151 0.82 -22.19 -3.20
N ARG A 152 1.81 -21.34 -3.52
CA ARG A 152 3.18 -21.79 -3.69
C ARG A 152 3.95 -21.88 -2.37
N SER A 153 3.66 -21.00 -1.41
CA SER A 153 4.30 -20.97 -0.11
C SER A 153 3.95 -22.21 0.70
N ASP A 154 2.74 -22.76 0.54
CA ASP A 154 2.35 -24.00 1.24
C ASP A 154 3.28 -25.16 0.88
N ALA A 155 3.66 -25.25 -0.40
CA ALA A 155 4.58 -26.28 -0.87
C ALA A 155 6.06 -26.04 -0.50
N TRP A 156 6.49 -24.78 -0.43
CA TRP A 156 7.92 -24.43 -0.27
C TRP A 156 8.33 -24.10 1.16
N LEU A 157 7.43 -23.46 1.89
CA LEU A 157 7.67 -22.91 3.22
C LEU A 157 6.87 -23.65 4.29
N GLY A 158 5.98 -24.57 3.88
CA GLY A 158 5.10 -25.30 4.80
C GLY A 158 4.07 -24.39 5.47
N THR A 159 3.68 -23.31 4.79
CA THR A 159 2.55 -22.48 5.22
C THR A 159 1.24 -23.22 5.03
N ASN A 160 0.14 -22.61 5.47
CA ASN A 160 -1.22 -23.09 5.22
C ASN A 160 -2.09 -21.88 4.86
N LEU A 161 -1.72 -21.17 3.80
CA LEU A 161 -2.40 -19.96 3.35
C LEU A 161 -3.46 -20.27 2.28
N SER A 162 -3.25 -21.28 1.43
CA SER A 162 -4.22 -21.62 0.39
C SER A 162 -5.32 -22.52 0.96
N GLU A 163 -6.40 -21.94 1.51
CA GLU A 163 -7.45 -22.72 2.20
C GLU A 163 -8.36 -23.52 1.25
N GLY A 164 -8.52 -23.08 0.00
CA GLY A 164 -9.25 -23.83 -1.02
C GLY A 164 -9.71 -23.01 -2.22
N ASN A 165 -10.42 -23.66 -3.14
CA ASN A 165 -10.86 -23.00 -4.39
C ASN A 165 -11.88 -21.88 -4.15
N ASP A 166 -12.83 -22.08 -3.22
CA ASP A 166 -13.87 -21.08 -2.95
C ASP A 166 -13.30 -19.84 -2.24
N ASP A 167 -12.27 -20.04 -1.43
CA ASP A 167 -11.49 -19.01 -0.75
C ASP A 167 -10.74 -18.16 -1.78
N THR A 168 -9.78 -18.74 -2.49
CA THR A 168 -9.02 -18.09 -3.57
C THR A 168 -9.89 -17.35 -4.60
N ASN A 169 -10.99 -17.95 -5.06
CA ASN A 169 -11.88 -17.25 -6.00
C ASN A 169 -12.63 -16.09 -5.33
N GLY A 170 -13.03 -16.24 -4.07
CA GLY A 170 -13.62 -15.16 -3.28
C GLY A 170 -12.65 -14.00 -3.11
N ASP A 171 -11.37 -14.31 -2.90
CA ASP A 171 -10.33 -13.33 -2.63
C ASP A 171 -9.95 -12.56 -3.89
N LEU A 172 -9.83 -13.23 -5.02
CA LEU A 172 -9.73 -12.56 -6.33
C LEU A 172 -10.91 -11.61 -6.62
N VAL A 173 -12.12 -11.97 -6.20
CA VAL A 173 -13.30 -11.08 -6.34
C VAL A 173 -13.16 -9.87 -5.43
N ARG A 174 -12.75 -10.05 -4.17
CA ARG A 174 -12.53 -8.95 -3.21
C ARG A 174 -11.39 -8.04 -3.64
N ASP A 175 -10.30 -8.62 -4.15
CA ASP A 175 -9.18 -7.91 -4.72
C ASP A 175 -9.63 -7.06 -5.91
N SER A 176 -10.48 -7.61 -6.77
CA SER A 176 -11.05 -6.88 -7.90
C SER A 176 -11.90 -5.69 -7.45
N LEU A 177 -12.75 -5.87 -6.43
CA LEU A 177 -13.56 -4.80 -5.86
C LEU A 177 -12.69 -3.71 -5.21
N GLY A 178 -11.68 -4.11 -4.44
CA GLY A 178 -10.70 -3.20 -3.84
C GLY A 178 -9.96 -2.40 -4.91
N SER A 179 -9.52 -3.07 -5.98
CA SER A 179 -8.81 -2.46 -7.10
C SER A 179 -9.67 -1.43 -7.85
N LEU A 180 -10.95 -1.73 -8.07
CA LEU A 180 -11.91 -0.78 -8.66
C LEU A 180 -12.12 0.45 -7.76
N ALA A 181 -12.19 0.26 -6.45
CA ALA A 181 -12.30 1.37 -5.50
C ALA A 181 -11.03 2.23 -5.50
N GLY A 182 -9.84 1.61 -5.48
CA GLY A 182 -8.55 2.31 -5.56
C GLY A 182 -8.42 3.10 -6.88
N ALA A 183 -8.82 2.49 -7.99
CA ALA A 183 -8.87 3.15 -9.30
C ALA A 183 -9.79 4.38 -9.30
N ALA A 184 -11.00 4.26 -8.75
CA ALA A 184 -11.92 5.39 -8.64
C ALA A 184 -11.34 6.53 -7.78
N LEU A 185 -10.69 6.20 -6.66
CA LEU A 185 -10.02 7.19 -5.80
C LEU A 185 -8.89 7.92 -6.53
N LEU A 186 -8.09 7.20 -7.32
CA LEU A 186 -7.04 7.82 -8.12
C LEU A 186 -7.59 8.70 -9.25
N VAL A 187 -8.71 8.32 -9.87
CA VAL A 187 -9.40 9.18 -10.85
C VAL A 187 -9.88 10.48 -10.20
N VAL A 188 -10.44 10.39 -8.98
CA VAL A 188 -10.83 11.58 -8.21
C VAL A 188 -9.60 12.45 -7.90
N TRP A 189 -8.50 11.85 -7.47
CA TRP A 189 -7.22 12.55 -7.24
C TRP A 189 -6.70 13.27 -8.50
N ALA A 190 -6.75 12.59 -9.64
CA ALA A 190 -6.38 13.16 -10.95
C ALA A 190 -7.27 14.36 -11.31
N ARG A 191 -8.58 14.24 -11.08
CA ARG A 191 -9.56 15.29 -11.40
C ARG A 191 -9.35 16.58 -10.60
N PHE A 192 -8.77 16.48 -9.41
CA PHE A 192 -8.38 17.64 -8.60
C PHE A 192 -6.98 18.20 -8.96
N GLY A 193 -6.29 17.64 -9.95
CA GLY A 193 -4.98 18.12 -10.41
C GLY A 193 -3.85 17.87 -9.41
N TRP A 194 -4.05 16.98 -8.44
CA TRP A 194 -3.09 16.75 -7.37
C TRP A 194 -1.84 15.96 -7.82
N GLY A 195 -1.99 15.14 -8.87
CA GLY A 195 -1.01 14.23 -9.47
C GLY A 195 0.18 13.74 -8.62
N SER A 196 1.37 13.56 -9.19
CA SER A 196 2.44 12.79 -8.53
C SER A 196 3.38 13.61 -7.62
N VAL A 197 2.87 14.50 -6.74
CA VAL A 197 3.72 15.41 -5.91
C VAL A 197 4.83 14.63 -5.21
N ARG A 198 6.08 15.08 -5.36
CA ARG A 198 7.19 14.55 -4.56
C ARG A 198 7.21 15.22 -3.20
N ARG A 199 7.08 14.40 -2.16
CA ARG A 199 7.25 14.83 -0.78
C ARG A 199 8.74 14.94 -0.45
N ILE A 200 9.28 16.14 -0.58
CA ILE A 200 10.68 16.46 -0.29
C ILE A 200 10.73 17.33 0.98
N PRO A 201 11.29 16.82 2.10
CA PRO A 201 11.43 17.60 3.33
C PRO A 201 12.12 18.94 3.07
N GLY A 202 11.56 20.02 3.60
CA GLY A 202 12.12 21.37 3.49
C GLY A 202 11.95 22.06 2.13
N VAL A 203 11.41 21.38 1.10
CA VAL A 203 11.19 21.95 -0.24
C VAL A 203 9.69 22.11 -0.53
N ASN A 204 8.94 21.00 -0.43
CA ASN A 204 7.50 20.99 -0.66
C ASN A 204 6.79 20.58 0.64
N THR A 205 6.74 21.51 1.60
CA THR A 205 5.97 21.37 2.86
C THR A 205 4.46 21.38 2.61
N HIS A 206 4.05 21.60 1.36
CA HIS A 206 2.67 21.70 0.91
C HIS A 206 2.49 20.78 -0.30
N GLU A 207 1.38 20.04 -0.32
CA GLU A 207 0.81 19.58 -1.59
C GLU A 207 0.30 20.85 -2.28
N ALA A 208 1.18 21.57 -2.97
CA ALA A 208 0.84 22.79 -3.67
C ALA A 208 -0.07 22.40 -4.84
N VAL A 209 -1.37 22.47 -4.59
CA VAL A 209 -2.38 22.45 -5.63
C VAL A 209 -2.52 23.91 -6.04
N SER A 210 -1.80 24.32 -7.08
CA SER A 210 -2.26 25.48 -7.85
C SER A 210 -3.55 25.05 -8.53
N ALA A 211 -4.68 25.45 -7.96
CA ALA A 211 -5.97 25.37 -8.61
C ALA A 211 -5.99 26.25 -9.87
#